data_AF-A0A9J6GDT7-F1
#
_entry.id   AF-A0A9J6GDT7-F1
#
_cell.length_a   1.000
_cell.length_b   1.000
_cell.length_c   1.000
_cell.angle_alpha   90.00
_cell.angle_beta   90.00
_cell.angle_gamma   90.00
#
_symmetry.space_group_name_H-M   'P 1'
#
loop_
_entity.id
_entity.type
_entity.pdbx_description
1 polymer ?
#
loop_
_entity_poly.entity_id
_entity_poly.type
_entity_poly.pdbx_seq_one_letter_code
_entity_poly.pdbx_strand_id
1 'polypeptide(L)'
;MFCFLPSPVVILTEVDKLTKDAQHALRRTMEKYMATCRLILCCNSCSKVIPAIRSRCLGIRVAAPSLDEVNPLFCSCGTSIYEMSLLMNPVNELINGMRLHQRENFLVE
;
A
#
# COMPACT_ATOMS: atom_id res chain seq x y z
N MET A 1 26.28 3.49 -23.24
CA MET A 1 26.76 3.79 -21.88
C MET A 1 25.58 4.30 -21.05
N PHE A 2 24.67 3.39 -20.65
CA PHE A 2 23.58 3.72 -19.73
C PHE A 2 24.11 3.49 -18.32
N CYS A 3 24.31 4.58 -17.57
CA CYS A 3 24.74 4.49 -16.19
C CYS A 3 23.56 3.95 -15.36
N PHE A 4 23.63 2.67 -14.99
CA PHE A 4 22.74 2.02 -14.03
C PHE A 4 23.09 2.54 -12.63
N LEU A 5 22.95 3.85 -12.40
CA LEU A 5 23.08 4.38 -11.05
C LEU A 5 21.86 3.88 -10.25
N PRO A 6 22.05 3.20 -9.10
CA PRO A 6 20.92 2.82 -8.27
C PRO A 6 20.23 4.09 -7.77
N SER A 7 19.07 4.42 -8.36
CA SER A 7 18.22 5.49 -7.87
C SER A 7 17.72 5.10 -6.48
N PRO A 8 17.99 5.86 -5.42
CA PRO A 8 17.47 5.55 -4.10
C PRO A 8 15.94 5.49 -4.13
N VAL A 9 15.39 4.42 -3.54
CA VAL A 9 13.95 4.24 -3.39
C VAL A 9 13.55 4.74 -2.01
N VAL A 10 12.59 5.67 -1.96
CA VAL A 10 12.08 6.23 -0.71
C VAL A 10 10.65 5.75 -0.51
N ILE A 11 10.39 5.07 0.60
CA ILE A 11 9.06 4.58 0.96
C ILE A 11 8.50 5.46 2.07
N LEU A 12 7.37 6.13 1.82
CA LEU A 12 6.65 6.91 2.81
C LEU A 12 5.34 6.21 3.15
N THR A 13 5.15 5.92 4.42
CA THR A 13 3.93 5.29 4.94
C THR A 13 3.01 6.33 5.58
N GLU A 14 1.70 6.11 5.48
CA GLU A 14 0.67 6.92 6.14
C GLU A 14 0.66 8.40 5.72
N VAL A 15 0.86 8.66 4.41
CA VAL A 15 0.88 10.02 3.84
C VAL A 15 -0.42 10.80 4.12
N ASP A 16 -1.53 10.09 4.35
CA ASP A 16 -2.81 10.68 4.72
C ASP A 16 -2.86 11.29 6.13
N LYS A 17 -1.88 10.97 6.99
CA LYS A 17 -1.71 11.61 8.32
C LYS A 17 -0.90 12.90 8.27
N LEU A 18 -0.24 13.21 7.14
CA LEU A 18 0.51 14.44 6.97
C LEU A 18 -0.42 15.64 6.83
N THR A 19 0.00 16.78 7.38
CA THR A 19 -0.68 18.06 7.21
C THR A 19 -0.66 18.50 5.74
N LYS A 20 -1.62 19.34 5.33
CA LYS A 20 -1.72 19.82 3.93
C LYS A 20 -0.44 20.54 3.48
N ASP A 21 0.17 21.34 4.35
CA ASP A 21 1.43 22.04 4.04
C ASP A 21 2.60 21.07 3.84
N ALA A 22 2.66 19.99 4.63
CA ALA A 22 3.65 18.94 4.44
C ALA A 22 3.43 18.19 3.12
N GLN A 23 2.17 17.91 2.74
CA GLN A 23 1.86 17.33 1.42
C GLN A 23 2.25 18.27 0.28
N HIS A 24 2.06 19.58 0.43
CA HIS A 24 2.52 20.57 -0.56
C HIS A 24 4.05 20.62 -0.66
N ALA A 25 4.77 20.51 0.46
CA ALA A 25 6.23 20.38 0.45
C ALA A 25 6.68 19.10 -0.25
N LEU A 26 6.03 17.96 0.05
CA LEU A 26 6.31 16.68 -0.59
C LEU A 26 6.13 16.76 -2.11
N ARG A 27 5.05 17.40 -2.58
CA ARG A 27 4.86 17.65 -4.02
C ARG A 27 6.05 18.39 -4.65
N ARG A 28 6.57 19.43 -3.99
CA ARG A 28 7.74 20.17 -4.50
C ARG A 28 8.98 19.28 -4.55
N THR A 29 9.18 18.43 -3.55
CA THR A 29 10.27 17.46 -3.50
C THR A 29 10.14 16.43 -4.62
N MET A 30 8.93 15.91 -4.87
CA MET A 30 8.67 14.99 -5.98
C MET A 30 9.03 15.65 -7.32
N GLU A 31 8.60 16.88 -7.57
CA GLU A 31 8.91 17.62 -8.81
C GLU A 31 10.42 17.88 -8.97
N LYS A 32 11.15 18.15 -7.88
CA LYS A 32 12.60 18.42 -7.90
C LYS A 32 13.46 17.16 -8.07
N TYR A 33 13.06 16.05 -7.47
CA TYR A 33 13.88 14.83 -7.39
C TYR A 33 13.41 13.68 -8.28
N MET A 34 12.38 13.88 -9.11
CA MET A 34 11.80 12.88 -10.02
C MET A 34 12.84 12.16 -10.90
N ALA A 35 13.88 12.86 -11.36
CA ALA A 35 14.92 12.25 -12.20
C ALA A 35 15.96 11.42 -11.43
N THR A 36 15.96 11.51 -10.10
CA THR A 36 17.05 11.00 -9.24
C THR A 36 16.59 9.99 -8.20
N CYS A 37 15.33 10.01 -7.77
CA CYS A 37 14.80 9.05 -6.79
C CYS A 37 13.43 8.53 -7.22
N ARG A 38 13.14 7.28 -6.83
CA ARG A 38 11.82 6.66 -6.98
C ARG A 38 11.09 6.76 -5.65
N LEU A 39 9.83 7.17 -5.66
CA LEU A 39 9.03 7.31 -4.44
C LEU A 39 7.87 6.31 -4.42
N ILE A 40 7.70 5.64 -3.30
CA ILE A 40 6.56 4.77 -3.03
C ILE A 40 5.79 5.36 -1.86
N LEU A 41 4.54 5.74 -2.12
CA LEU A 41 3.67 6.43 -1.17
C LEU A 41 2.57 5.46 -0.76
N CYS A 42 2.56 5.06 0.50
CA CYS A 42 1.57 4.15 1.04
C CYS A 42 0.57 4.95 1.88
N CYS A 43 -0.71 4.87 1.55
CA CYS A 43 -1.76 5.60 2.28
C CYS A 43 -3.02 4.76 2.44
N ASN A 44 -3.79 5.06 3.48
CA ASN A 44 -5.00 4.30 3.77
C ASN A 44 -6.27 4.93 3.19
N SER A 45 -6.20 6.18 2.74
CA SER A 45 -7.35 6.91 2.22
C SER A 45 -6.91 7.92 1.17
N CYS A 46 -7.11 7.62 -0.12
CA CYS A 46 -6.75 8.55 -1.19
C CYS A 46 -7.48 9.89 -1.10
N SER A 47 -8.65 9.95 -0.43
CA SER A 47 -9.44 11.17 -0.29
C SER A 47 -8.75 12.26 0.54
N LYS A 48 -7.82 11.89 1.42
CA LYS A 48 -7.04 12.82 2.25
C LYS A 48 -5.76 13.32 1.57
N VAL A 49 -5.39 12.71 0.44
CA VAL A 49 -4.19 13.07 -0.33
C VAL A 49 -4.54 14.17 -1.32
N ILE A 50 -3.68 15.19 -1.42
CA ILE A 50 -3.88 16.27 -2.39
C ILE A 50 -3.94 15.73 -3.84
N PRO A 51 -4.83 16.27 -4.70
CA PRO A 51 -5.00 15.79 -6.08
C PRO A 51 -3.72 15.92 -6.91
N ALA A 52 -2.84 16.87 -6.57
CA ALA A 52 -1.56 17.05 -7.25
C ALA A 52 -0.65 15.82 -7.13
N ILE A 53 -0.57 15.19 -5.95
CA ILE A 53 0.20 13.94 -5.78
C ILE A 53 -0.50 12.83 -6.57
N ARG A 54 -1.82 12.67 -6.39
CA ARG A 54 -2.61 11.62 -7.06
C ARG A 54 -2.49 11.64 -8.59
N SER A 55 -2.43 12.82 -9.22
CA SER A 55 -2.26 12.95 -10.68
C SER A 55 -0.89 12.50 -11.21
N ARG A 56 0.13 12.46 -10.35
CA ARG A 56 1.52 12.15 -10.71
C ARG A 56 1.91 10.72 -10.35
N CYS A 57 1.06 10.01 -9.62
CA CYS A 57 1.35 8.68 -9.10
C CYS A 57 0.39 7.66 -9.71
N LEU A 58 0.88 6.46 -10.00
CA LEU A 58 0.05 5.32 -10.32
C LEU A 58 -0.58 4.78 -9.04
N GLY A 59 -1.89 4.88 -8.91
CA GLY A 59 -2.64 4.32 -7.79
C GLY A 59 -2.83 2.82 -7.96
N ILE A 60 -2.12 2.02 -7.17
CA ILE A 60 -2.27 0.57 -7.08
C ILE A 60 -3.18 0.28 -5.87
N ARG A 61 -4.40 -0.17 -6.15
CA ARG A 61 -5.30 -0.66 -5.10
C ARG A 61 -5.00 -2.12 -4.82
N VAL A 62 -4.59 -2.42 -3.59
CA VAL A 62 -4.47 -3.79 -3.12
C VAL A 62 -5.75 -4.15 -2.39
N ALA A 63 -6.58 -4.99 -3.01
CA ALA A 63 -7.76 -5.51 -2.36
C ALA A 63 -7.37 -6.51 -1.26
N ALA A 64 -8.18 -6.59 -0.21
CA ALA A 64 -8.03 -7.65 0.78
C ALA A 64 -8.26 -9.01 0.09
N PRO A 65 -7.40 -10.02 0.37
CA PRO A 65 -7.55 -11.35 -0.23
C PRO A 65 -8.87 -11.98 0.21
N SER A 66 -9.49 -12.71 -0.70
CA SER A 66 -10.72 -13.45 -0.42
C SER A 66 -10.43 -14.71 0.38
N LEU A 67 -11.40 -15.17 1.17
CA LEU A 67 -11.23 -16.35 2.03
C LEU A 67 -10.78 -17.58 1.24
N ASP A 68 -11.31 -17.74 0.03
CA ASP A 68 -10.98 -18.84 -0.87
C ASP A 68 -9.51 -18.83 -1.32
N GLU A 69 -8.87 -17.66 -1.38
CA GLU A 69 -7.44 -17.51 -1.68
C GLU A 69 -6.56 -17.76 -0.46
N VAL A 70 -7.07 -17.52 0.76
CA VAL A 70 -6.28 -17.72 2.00
C VAL A 70 -6.29 -19.19 2.44
N ASN A 71 -7.39 -19.91 2.19
CA ASN A 71 -7.53 -21.34 2.51
C ASN A 71 -6.36 -22.23 2.04
N PRO A 72 -5.90 -22.16 0.77
CA PRO A 72 -4.77 -22.96 0.31
C PRO A 72 -3.45 -22.57 0.97
N LEU A 73 -3.25 -21.31 1.38
CA LEU A 73 -2.04 -20.86 2.09
C LEU A 73 -1.92 -21.51 3.48
N PHE A 74 -3.03 -21.57 4.22
CA PHE A 74 -3.04 -22.27 5.51
C PHE A 74 -2.81 -23.77 5.36
N CYS A 75 -3.36 -24.37 4.30
CA CYS A 75 -3.13 -25.79 3.98
C CYS A 75 -1.64 -26.08 3.71
N SER A 76 -0.94 -25.18 3.00
CA SER A 76 0.50 -25.32 2.77
C SER A 76 1.38 -25.11 4.00
N CYS A 77 0.86 -24.46 5.05
CA CYS A 77 1.60 -24.20 6.30
C CYS A 77 1.49 -25.37 7.32
N GLY A 78 0.85 -26.49 6.96
CA GLY A 78 0.81 -27.69 7.78
C GLY A 78 -0.08 -27.61 9.02
N THR A 79 -1.01 -26.65 9.08
CA THR A 79 -1.98 -26.56 10.19
C THR A 79 -3.09 -27.60 9.98
N SER A 80 -3.35 -28.43 11.00
CA SER A 80 -4.32 -29.54 10.92
C SER A 80 -5.76 -29.05 10.68
N ILE A 81 -6.48 -29.76 9.81
CA ILE A 81 -7.78 -29.38 9.19
C ILE A 81 -8.90 -29.17 10.23
N TYR A 82 -8.77 -29.73 11.44
CA TYR A 82 -9.81 -29.71 12.48
C TYR A 82 -9.91 -28.39 13.26
N GLU A 83 -8.91 -27.52 13.19
CA GLU A 83 -8.94 -26.21 13.89
C GLU A 83 -9.52 -25.09 13.01
N MET A 84 -9.68 -25.34 11.70
CA MET A 84 -10.09 -24.32 10.72
C MET A 84 -11.51 -23.80 10.96
N SER A 85 -12.49 -24.63 11.34
CA SER A 85 -13.87 -24.16 11.52
C SER A 85 -14.02 -23.17 12.69
N LEU A 86 -13.15 -23.26 13.70
CA LEU A 86 -13.16 -22.35 14.86
C LEU A 86 -12.38 -21.06 14.58
N LEU A 87 -11.33 -21.13 13.75
CA LEU A 87 -10.55 -19.97 13.31
C LEU A 87 -11.24 -19.19 12.16
N MET A 88 -12.17 -19.79 11.43
CA MET A 88 -12.86 -19.13 10.31
C MET A 88 -13.69 -17.91 10.75
N ASN A 89 -14.30 -17.92 11.93
CA ASN A 89 -15.06 -16.78 12.44
C ASN A 89 -14.17 -15.55 12.70
N PRO A 90 -13.10 -15.63 13.51
CA PRO A 90 -12.20 -14.50 13.71
C PRO A 90 -11.43 -14.14 12.45
N VAL A 91 -11.09 -15.10 11.57
CA VAL A 91 -10.41 -14.79 10.29
C VAL A 91 -11.34 -14.02 9.36
N ASN A 92 -12.61 -14.40 9.24
CA ASN A 92 -13.56 -13.67 8.39
C ASN A 92 -13.87 -12.28 8.98
N GLU A 93 -13.89 -12.15 10.31
CA GLU A 93 -13.99 -10.86 11.00
C GLU A 93 -12.71 -10.01 10.84
N LEU A 94 -11.51 -10.61 10.86
CA LEU A 94 -10.23 -9.95 10.58
C LEU A 94 -10.14 -9.53 9.11
N ILE A 95 -10.61 -10.36 8.17
CA ILE A 95 -10.66 -10.03 6.74
C ILE A 95 -11.65 -8.90 6.52
N ASN A 96 -12.82 -8.92 7.16
CA ASN A 96 -13.78 -7.82 7.10
C ASN A 96 -13.22 -6.53 7.77
N GLY A 97 -12.43 -6.66 8.84
CA GLY A 97 -11.70 -5.56 9.46
C GLY A 97 -10.57 -5.01 8.59
N MET A 98 -9.80 -5.87 7.92
CA MET A 98 -8.76 -5.51 6.95
C MET A 98 -9.36 -4.93 5.66
N ARG A 99 -10.61 -5.29 5.32
CA ARG A 99 -11.37 -4.74 4.18
C ARG A 99 -11.71 -3.26 4.36
N LEU A 100 -11.75 -2.75 5.59
CA LEU A 100 -11.87 -1.31 5.89
C LEU A 100 -10.53 -0.56 5.77
N HIS A 101 -9.42 -1.27 5.90
CA HIS A 101 -8.06 -0.78 5.72
C HIS A 101 -7.55 -1.10 4.29
N GLN A 102 -8.29 -0.69 3.26
CA GLN A 102 -7.78 -0.76 1.89
C GLN A 102 -6.58 0.18 1.77
N ARG A 103 -5.37 -0.40 1.73
CA ARG A 103 -4.15 0.35 1.44
C ARG A 103 -4.10 0.61 -0.05
N GLU A 104 -4.08 1.89 -0.39
CA GLU A 104 -3.77 2.35 -1.73
C GLU A 104 -2.28 2.71 -1.74
N ASN A 105 -1.54 1.96 -2.54
CA ASN A 105 -0.13 2.22 -2.78
C ASN A 105 -0.03 3.09 -4.03
N PHE A 106 0.49 4.29 -3.88
CA PHE A 106 0.82 5.18 -4.98
C PHE A 106 2.28 4.94 -5.36
N LEU A 107 2.49 4.49 -6.59
CA LEU A 107 3.82 4.27 -7.15
C LEU A 107 4.16 5.45 -8.06
N VAL A 108 5.26 6.14 -7.77
CA VAL A 108 5.77 7.24 -8.60
C VAL A 108 6.96 6.70 -9.37
N GLU A 109 6.85 6.70 -10.71
CA GLU A 109 7.96 6.35 -11.60
C GLU A 109 9.07 7.40 -11.56
#